data_AF-X0VE13-F1
#
_entry.id   AF-X0VE13-F1
#
_cell.length_a   1.000
_cell.length_b   1.000
_cell.length_c   1.000
_cell.angle_alpha   90.00
_cell.angle_beta   90.00
_cell.angle_gamma   90.00
#
_symmetry.space_group_name_H-M   'P 1'
#
loop_
_entity.id
_entity.type
_entity.pdbx_description
1 polymer ?
#
loop_
_entity_poly.entity_id
_entity_poly.type
_entity_poly.pdbx_seq_one_letter_code
_entity_poly.pdbx_strand_id
1 'polypeptide(L)'
;MEEIPDMLAGAAKIDITPSCSVWMDGMPRAHPSEGIHDPLFARVLVLANSEDRAEAFAIVSVDVCVLSSEQTHAAGAAAECQTGIPVTQIMIAATHTHSGPATLGLYSPQEAKYAEELSEKIVVAIDEAAGNMQPAAVGAGSGCEDTISHYRRLLADDGRVIMNWEPFPTERIVGPLGQIDPEVAVLKAVPVENPDTVVAMLFSHAGHPNVLSGDNYLLSADYPGVATR
;
A
#
# COMPACT_ATOMS: atom_id res chain seq x y z
N MET A 1 27.06 -10.42 -24.27
CA MET A 1 25.99 -9.78 -23.49
C MET A 1 24.76 -10.59 -23.81
N GLU A 2 24.20 -11.25 -22.80
CA GLU A 2 22.94 -11.98 -22.94
C GLU A 2 21.86 -10.93 -23.27
N GLU A 3 21.14 -11.12 -24.37
CA GLU A 3 19.93 -10.32 -24.64
C GLU A 3 18.98 -10.56 -23.47
N ILE A 4 18.73 -9.50 -22.69
CA ILE A 4 17.67 -9.52 -21.68
C ILE A 4 16.38 -9.66 -22.50
N PRO A 5 15.57 -10.72 -22.33
CA PRO A 5 14.29 -10.80 -23.01
C PRO A 5 13.48 -9.54 -22.70
N ASP A 6 12.83 -8.97 -23.72
CA ASP A 6 12.05 -7.75 -23.58
C ASP A 6 10.88 -8.00 -22.61
N MET A 7 11.04 -7.63 -21.35
CA MET A 7 9.94 -7.57 -20.39
C MET A 7 8.97 -6.47 -20.81
N LEU A 8 7.69 -6.69 -20.55
CA LEU A 8 6.67 -5.66 -20.61
C LEU A 8 6.38 -5.16 -19.19
N ALA A 9 6.21 -3.85 -19.06
CA ALA A 9 5.70 -3.24 -17.83
C ALA A 9 4.57 -2.27 -18.17
N GLY A 10 3.50 -2.33 -17.37
CA GLY A 10 2.37 -1.41 -17.44
C GLY A 10 2.04 -0.90 -16.04
N ALA A 11 1.51 0.31 -15.96
CA ALA A 11 1.14 0.92 -14.69
C ALA A 11 -0.16 1.72 -14.80
N ALA A 12 -0.87 1.80 -13.68
CA ALA A 12 -2.04 2.65 -13.53
C ALA A 12 -2.11 3.19 -12.09
N LYS A 13 -2.74 4.37 -11.95
CA LYS A 13 -3.01 5.01 -10.67
C LYS A 13 -4.41 5.61 -10.73
N ILE A 14 -5.31 5.12 -9.88
CA ILE A 14 -6.69 5.60 -9.84
C ILE A 14 -7.06 6.16 -8.48
N ASP A 15 -7.90 7.18 -8.47
CA ASP A 15 -8.39 7.82 -7.24
C ASP A 15 -9.46 6.95 -6.56
N ILE A 16 -9.17 6.55 -5.33
CA ILE A 16 -10.06 5.75 -4.48
C ILE A 16 -10.62 6.58 -3.32
N THR A 17 -10.46 7.90 -3.32
CA THR A 17 -10.96 8.79 -2.29
C THR A 17 -12.49 8.72 -2.23
N PRO A 18 -13.10 8.45 -1.06
CA PRO A 18 -14.54 8.52 -0.89
C PRO A 18 -15.11 9.89 -1.29
N SER A 19 -16.29 9.89 -1.89
CA SER A 19 -17.02 11.12 -2.24
C SER A 19 -17.87 11.69 -1.10
N CYS A 20 -18.01 10.96 0.00
CA CYS A 20 -18.75 11.36 1.18
C CYS A 20 -17.96 11.11 2.47
N SER A 21 -18.47 11.66 3.58
CA SER A 21 -17.96 11.36 4.92
C SER A 21 -18.09 9.85 5.21
N VAL A 22 -17.02 9.26 5.74
CA VAL A 22 -16.91 7.83 6.02
C VAL A 22 -16.17 7.61 7.34
N TRP A 23 -16.47 6.52 8.03
CA TRP A 23 -15.63 6.05 9.13
C TRP A 23 -14.22 5.72 8.64
N MET A 24 -13.22 6.06 9.45
CA MET A 24 -11.82 5.65 9.25
C MET A 24 -11.46 4.51 10.19
N ASP A 25 -10.41 3.75 9.84
CA ASP A 25 -10.01 2.54 10.57
C ASP A 25 -8.50 2.46 10.84
N GLY A 26 -8.10 1.53 11.70
CA GLY A 26 -6.73 1.37 12.22
C GLY A 26 -6.59 1.86 13.67
N MET A 27 -7.48 2.76 14.10
CA MET A 27 -7.58 3.27 15.46
C MET A 27 -9.04 3.68 15.78
N PRO A 28 -9.45 3.73 17.06
CA PRO A 28 -10.75 4.26 17.44
C PRO A 28 -10.99 5.70 16.95
N ARG A 29 -12.22 6.00 16.52
CA ARG A 29 -12.66 7.34 16.08
C ARG A 29 -13.96 7.72 16.79
N ALA A 30 -14.14 9.01 17.10
CA ALA A 30 -15.38 9.47 17.74
C ALA A 30 -16.52 9.70 16.72
N HIS A 31 -16.17 10.02 15.47
CA HIS A 31 -17.10 10.28 14.37
C HIS A 31 -16.44 10.00 13.01
N PRO A 32 -17.22 9.97 11.91
CA PRO A 32 -16.70 9.89 10.55
C PRO A 32 -15.76 11.04 10.16
N SER A 33 -15.10 10.87 9.01
CA SER A 33 -14.20 11.87 8.42
C SER A 33 -14.89 13.21 8.14
N GLU A 34 -14.15 14.29 8.32
CA GLU A 34 -14.61 15.67 8.15
C GLU A 34 -14.06 16.32 6.88
N GLY A 35 -13.09 15.68 6.22
CA GLY A 35 -12.48 16.19 5.01
C GLY A 35 -11.38 15.28 4.47
N ILE A 36 -10.63 15.82 3.51
CA ILE A 36 -9.54 15.14 2.82
C ILE A 36 -8.30 16.03 2.98
N HIS A 37 -7.23 15.48 3.57
CA HIS A 37 -5.93 16.14 3.62
C HIS A 37 -5.16 15.90 2.32
N ASP A 38 -5.16 14.65 1.84
CA ASP A 38 -4.62 14.26 0.55
C ASP A 38 -5.40 13.07 -0.05
N PRO A 39 -5.47 12.96 -1.39
CA PRO A 39 -6.22 11.90 -2.05
C PRO A 39 -5.59 10.52 -1.84
N LEU A 40 -6.45 9.51 -1.82
CA LEU A 40 -6.10 8.10 -1.70
C LEU A 40 -6.08 7.46 -3.08
N PHE A 41 -5.12 6.55 -3.33
CA PHE A 41 -5.02 5.86 -4.62
C PHE A 41 -4.91 4.34 -4.48
N ALA A 42 -5.40 3.65 -5.52
CA ALA A 42 -4.92 2.33 -5.88
C ALA A 42 -3.89 2.48 -6.99
N ARG A 43 -2.71 1.89 -6.81
CA ARG A 43 -1.58 1.92 -7.76
C ARG A 43 -1.28 0.49 -8.18
N VAL A 44 -1.16 0.27 -9.48
CA VAL A 44 -0.91 -1.05 -10.05
C VAL A 44 0.35 -1.04 -10.89
N LEU A 45 1.16 -2.07 -10.71
CA LEU A 45 2.25 -2.44 -11.61
C LEU A 45 1.93 -3.82 -12.20
N VAL A 46 1.91 -3.93 -13.53
CA VAL A 46 1.84 -5.19 -14.26
C VAL A 46 3.18 -5.46 -14.93
N LEU A 47 3.67 -6.69 -14.80
CA LEU A 47 4.92 -7.16 -15.41
C LEU A 47 4.65 -8.45 -16.20
N ALA A 48 5.20 -8.59 -17.40
CA ALA A 48 5.04 -9.80 -18.22
C ALA A 48 6.28 -10.07 -19.07
N ASN A 49 6.48 -11.32 -19.49
CA ASN A 49 7.52 -11.71 -20.45
C ASN A 49 7.00 -11.82 -21.90
N SER A 50 5.69 -11.62 -22.08
CA SER A 50 5.02 -11.66 -23.38
C SER A 50 3.74 -10.79 -23.33
N GLU A 51 3.14 -10.53 -24.49
CA GLU A 51 1.85 -9.83 -24.57
C GLU A 51 0.66 -10.70 -24.06
N ASP A 52 0.87 -11.99 -23.80
CA ASP A 52 -0.15 -12.85 -23.22
C ASP A 52 -0.37 -12.51 -21.74
N ARG A 53 -1.54 -11.92 -21.44
CA ARG A 53 -1.92 -11.54 -20.08
C ARG A 53 -2.00 -12.73 -19.12
N ALA A 54 -2.13 -13.97 -19.63
CA ALA A 54 -2.07 -15.17 -18.80
C ALA A 54 -0.69 -15.35 -18.13
N GLU A 55 0.38 -14.78 -18.70
CA GLU A 55 1.75 -14.83 -18.18
C GLU A 55 2.13 -13.58 -17.35
N ALA A 56 1.20 -12.64 -17.18
CA ALA A 56 1.45 -11.37 -16.49
C ALA A 56 1.27 -11.48 -14.96
N PHE A 57 2.01 -10.69 -14.20
CA PHE A 57 1.88 -10.55 -12.76
C PHE A 57 1.45 -9.13 -12.41
N ALA A 58 0.46 -8.97 -11.54
CA ALA A 58 -0.01 -7.68 -11.07
C ALA A 58 0.28 -7.48 -9.58
N ILE A 59 0.86 -6.33 -9.22
CA ILE A 59 1.05 -5.88 -7.84
C ILE A 59 0.23 -4.62 -7.65
N VAL A 60 -0.71 -4.66 -6.71
CA VAL A 60 -1.62 -3.56 -6.37
C VAL A 60 -1.30 -3.07 -4.96
N SER A 61 -1.06 -1.76 -4.83
CA SER A 61 -0.93 -1.06 -3.55
C SER A 61 -2.13 -0.13 -3.37
N VAL A 62 -2.82 -0.26 -2.23
CA VAL A 62 -4.10 0.40 -1.96
C VAL A 62 -3.99 1.24 -0.69
N ASP A 63 -4.31 2.54 -0.77
CA ASP A 63 -4.26 3.47 0.36
C ASP A 63 -5.43 3.27 1.35
N VAL A 64 -5.40 2.16 2.08
CA VAL A 64 -6.34 1.80 3.16
C VAL A 64 -5.61 1.15 4.33
N CYS A 65 -6.27 1.01 5.49
CA CYS A 65 -5.68 0.35 6.65
C CYS A 65 -5.50 -1.16 6.41
N VAL A 66 -6.53 -1.84 5.92
CA VAL A 66 -6.53 -3.31 5.86
C VAL A 66 -7.45 -3.78 4.75
N LEU A 67 -7.18 -4.97 4.22
CA LEU A 67 -8.09 -5.70 3.34
C LEU A 67 -8.15 -7.14 3.85
N SER A 68 -9.33 -7.76 3.85
CA SER A 68 -9.43 -9.19 4.19
C SER A 68 -8.99 -10.06 3.03
N SER A 69 -8.59 -11.30 3.34
CA SER A 69 -8.32 -12.31 2.30
C SER A 69 -9.51 -12.54 1.37
N GLU A 70 -10.74 -12.38 1.87
CA GLU A 70 -11.97 -12.50 1.07
C GLU A 70 -12.08 -11.34 0.08
N GLN A 71 -11.88 -10.09 0.54
CA GLN A 71 -11.90 -8.90 -0.31
C GLN A 71 -10.84 -8.98 -1.41
N THR A 72 -9.59 -9.33 -1.05
CA THR A 72 -8.50 -9.43 -2.03
C THR A 72 -8.72 -10.58 -3.01
N HIS A 73 -9.24 -11.73 -2.56
CA HIS A 73 -9.53 -12.85 -3.46
C HIS A 73 -10.68 -12.56 -4.41
N ALA A 74 -11.77 -11.94 -3.92
CA ALA A 74 -12.90 -11.56 -4.76
C ALA A 74 -12.51 -10.52 -5.82
N ALA A 75 -11.76 -9.49 -5.44
CA ALA A 75 -11.23 -8.50 -6.39
C ALA A 75 -10.29 -9.15 -7.42
N GLY A 76 -9.39 -10.04 -6.98
CA GLY A 76 -8.49 -10.77 -7.87
C GLY A 76 -9.22 -11.70 -8.85
N ALA A 77 -10.23 -12.43 -8.41
CA ALA A 77 -11.03 -13.30 -9.28
C ALA A 77 -11.87 -12.50 -10.29
N ALA A 78 -12.39 -11.33 -9.90
CA ALA A 78 -13.05 -10.42 -10.81
C ALA A 78 -12.06 -9.83 -11.85
N ALA A 79 -10.86 -9.47 -11.41
CA ALA A 79 -9.79 -9.00 -12.29
C ALA A 79 -9.33 -10.09 -13.28
N GLU A 80 -9.24 -11.36 -12.85
CA GLU A 80 -8.95 -12.48 -13.76
C GLU A 80 -10.00 -12.59 -14.86
N CYS A 81 -11.29 -12.55 -14.50
CA CYS A 81 -12.39 -12.57 -15.48
C CYS A 81 -12.31 -11.42 -16.50
N GLN A 82 -11.89 -10.23 -16.07
CA GLN A 82 -11.85 -9.04 -16.92
C GLN A 82 -10.58 -8.95 -17.77
N THR A 83 -9.43 -9.32 -17.20
CA THR A 83 -8.12 -9.04 -17.79
C THR A 83 -7.44 -10.27 -18.37
N GLY A 84 -7.79 -11.47 -17.91
CA GLY A 84 -7.08 -12.71 -18.23
C GLY A 84 -5.83 -12.97 -17.37
N ILE A 85 -5.47 -12.06 -16.46
CA ILE A 85 -4.38 -12.28 -15.50
C ILE A 85 -4.85 -13.27 -14.42
N PRO A 86 -4.21 -14.43 -14.22
CA PRO A 86 -4.66 -15.41 -13.24
C PRO A 86 -4.68 -14.83 -11.83
N VAL A 87 -5.71 -15.13 -11.02
CA VAL A 87 -5.79 -14.64 -9.62
C VAL A 87 -4.55 -15.01 -8.79
N THR A 88 -3.90 -16.13 -9.11
CA THR A 88 -2.65 -16.59 -8.47
C THR A 88 -1.42 -15.73 -8.81
N GLN A 89 -1.54 -14.83 -9.79
CA GLN A 89 -0.52 -13.87 -10.25
C GLN A 89 -0.88 -12.43 -9.87
N ILE A 90 -1.93 -12.23 -9.06
CA ILE A 90 -2.37 -10.91 -8.59
C ILE A 90 -2.12 -10.80 -7.08
N MET A 91 -1.30 -9.82 -6.68
CA MET A 91 -1.09 -9.43 -5.29
C MET A 91 -1.78 -8.10 -5.01
N ILE A 92 -2.63 -8.05 -3.99
CA ILE A 92 -3.29 -6.82 -3.53
C ILE A 92 -2.89 -6.56 -2.08
N ALA A 93 -2.25 -5.42 -1.84
CA ALA A 93 -1.74 -5.02 -0.54
C ALA A 93 -2.27 -3.65 -0.12
N ALA A 94 -2.68 -3.54 1.15
CA ALA A 94 -2.97 -2.26 1.77
C ALA A 94 -1.66 -1.57 2.20
N THR A 95 -1.56 -0.25 2.07
CA THR A 95 -0.42 0.51 2.60
C THR A 95 -0.41 0.57 4.13
N HIS A 96 -1.55 0.26 4.76
CA HIS A 96 -1.78 0.30 6.19
C HIS A 96 -1.94 1.72 6.77
N THR A 97 -2.43 2.69 5.98
CA THR A 97 -2.81 4.02 6.50
C THR A 97 -3.95 3.93 7.51
N HIS A 98 -3.76 4.54 8.69
CA HIS A 98 -4.80 4.67 9.73
C HIS A 98 -5.75 5.85 9.48
N SER A 99 -5.57 6.56 8.37
CA SER A 99 -6.39 7.71 7.95
C SER A 99 -7.16 7.42 6.65
N GLY A 100 -7.39 6.14 6.34
CA GLY A 100 -8.21 5.68 5.23
C GLY A 100 -9.59 5.15 5.68
N PRO A 101 -10.51 4.89 4.74
CA PRO A 101 -11.86 4.40 5.05
C PRO A 101 -11.87 3.02 5.73
N ALA A 102 -12.89 2.78 6.54
CA ALA A 102 -13.07 1.54 7.29
C ALA A 102 -13.55 0.36 6.43
N THR A 103 -12.64 -0.20 5.64
CA THR A 103 -12.90 -1.34 4.73
C THR A 103 -13.32 -2.62 5.45
N LEU A 104 -12.81 -2.87 6.67
CA LEU A 104 -13.19 -4.00 7.52
C LEU A 104 -13.89 -3.59 8.82
N GLY A 105 -13.64 -2.38 9.31
CA GLY A 105 -14.21 -1.91 10.56
C GLY A 105 -13.58 -2.58 11.79
N LEU A 106 -12.24 -2.54 11.90
CA LEU A 106 -11.50 -3.08 13.05
C LEU A 106 -11.87 -2.35 14.35
N TYR A 107 -11.97 -1.02 14.29
CA TYR A 107 -12.31 -0.16 15.43
C TYR A 107 -13.51 0.76 15.23
N SER A 108 -14.01 0.84 14.00
CA SER A 108 -15.11 1.71 13.57
C SER A 108 -16.15 0.90 12.79
N PRO A 109 -17.40 1.37 12.62
CA PRO A 109 -18.35 0.75 11.70
C PRO A 109 -17.76 0.57 10.31
N GLN A 110 -17.98 -0.60 9.71
CA GLN A 110 -17.49 -0.92 8.38
C GLN A 110 -18.23 -0.10 7.31
N GLU A 111 -17.48 0.46 6.37
CA GLU A 111 -17.98 1.17 5.20
C GLU A 111 -18.18 0.18 4.03
N ALA A 112 -19.17 -0.71 4.16
CA ALA A 112 -19.38 -1.83 3.23
C ALA A 112 -19.56 -1.37 1.77
N LYS A 113 -20.35 -0.31 1.55
CA LYS A 113 -20.56 0.26 0.21
C LYS A 113 -19.24 0.76 -0.40
N TYR A 114 -18.41 1.44 0.39
CA TYR A 114 -17.10 1.88 -0.08
C TYR A 114 -16.19 0.69 -0.39
N ALA A 115 -16.22 -0.36 0.44
CA ALA A 115 -15.43 -1.56 0.20
C ALA A 115 -15.81 -2.29 -1.09
N GLU A 116 -17.10 -2.32 -1.45
CA GLU A 116 -17.59 -2.84 -2.74
C GLU A 116 -17.08 -1.97 -3.91
N GLU A 117 -17.27 -0.66 -3.84
CA GLU A 117 -16.78 0.29 -4.86
C GLU A 117 -15.25 0.23 -5.03
N LEU A 118 -14.51 0.04 -3.93
CA LEU A 118 -13.06 -0.12 -3.94
C LEU A 118 -12.64 -1.37 -4.72
N SER A 119 -13.35 -2.49 -4.55
CA SER A 119 -13.08 -3.73 -5.27
C SER A 119 -13.22 -3.52 -6.79
N GLU A 120 -14.31 -2.89 -7.23
CA GLU A 120 -14.53 -2.57 -8.65
C GLU A 120 -13.45 -1.66 -9.20
N LYS A 121 -13.06 -0.63 -8.43
CA LYS A 121 -11.96 0.28 -8.78
C LYS A 121 -10.64 -0.48 -8.94
N ILE A 122 -10.29 -1.39 -8.03
CA ILE A 122 -9.06 -2.19 -8.12
C ILE A 122 -9.04 -3.00 -9.43
N VAL A 123 -10.16 -3.62 -9.80
CA VAL A 123 -10.28 -4.37 -11.06
C VAL A 123 -10.01 -3.47 -12.28
N VAL A 124 -10.63 -2.28 -12.31
CA VAL A 124 -10.41 -1.29 -13.37
C VAL A 124 -8.95 -0.86 -13.44
N ALA A 125 -8.30 -0.63 -12.31
CA ALA A 125 -6.89 -0.24 -12.26
C ALA A 125 -5.96 -1.34 -12.81
N ILE A 126 -6.28 -2.62 -12.53
CA ILE A 126 -5.51 -3.76 -13.06
C ILE A 126 -5.67 -3.83 -14.59
N ASP A 127 -6.89 -3.68 -15.10
CA ASP A 127 -7.14 -3.70 -16.55
C ASP A 127 -6.45 -2.53 -17.27
N GLU A 128 -6.50 -1.32 -16.68
CA GLU A 128 -5.80 -0.14 -17.21
C GLU A 128 -4.28 -0.37 -17.24
N ALA A 129 -3.69 -0.87 -16.14
CA ALA A 129 -2.26 -1.17 -16.10
C ALA A 129 -1.87 -2.26 -17.11
N ALA A 130 -2.69 -3.30 -17.27
CA ALA A 130 -2.48 -4.36 -18.26
C ALA A 130 -2.61 -3.84 -19.71
N GLY A 131 -3.49 -2.87 -19.95
CA GLY A 131 -3.61 -2.17 -21.24
C GLY A 131 -2.43 -1.24 -21.55
N ASN A 132 -1.76 -0.73 -20.52
CA ASN A 132 -0.62 0.18 -20.63
C ASN A 132 0.74 -0.55 -20.70
N MET A 133 0.76 -1.88 -20.83
CA MET A 133 2.00 -2.64 -20.95
C MET A 133 2.80 -2.22 -22.18
N GLN A 134 4.09 -1.95 -21.99
CA GLN A 134 5.04 -1.58 -23.03
C GLN A 134 6.42 -2.18 -22.74
N PRO A 135 7.29 -2.35 -23.75
CA PRO A 135 8.66 -2.82 -23.55
C PRO A 135 9.40 -2.00 -22.50
N ALA A 136 9.91 -2.66 -21.47
CA ALA A 136 10.53 -2.02 -20.32
C ALA A 136 11.72 -2.82 -19.79
N ALA A 137 12.75 -2.09 -19.36
CA ALA A 137 13.80 -2.64 -18.51
C ALA A 137 13.37 -2.56 -17.06
N VAL A 138 13.46 -3.68 -16.33
CA VAL A 138 13.12 -3.76 -14.90
C VAL A 138 14.38 -4.05 -14.10
N GLY A 139 14.59 -3.27 -13.05
CA GLY A 139 15.70 -3.43 -12.11
C GLY A 139 15.22 -3.44 -10.68
N ALA A 140 15.96 -4.11 -9.82
CA ALA A 140 15.78 -4.09 -8.37
C ALA A 140 17.01 -3.50 -7.68
N GLY A 141 16.79 -2.88 -6.53
CA GLY A 141 17.84 -2.37 -5.66
C GLY A 141 17.34 -2.24 -4.23
N SER A 142 18.22 -1.87 -3.32
CA SER A 142 17.83 -1.52 -1.96
C SER A 142 18.56 -0.29 -1.45
N GLY A 143 17.96 0.35 -0.46
CA GLY A 143 18.50 1.49 0.27
C GLY A 143 18.30 1.31 1.78
N CYS A 144 18.70 2.33 2.53
CA CYS A 144 18.56 2.38 3.98
C CYS A 144 17.75 3.62 4.36
N GLU A 145 16.70 3.43 5.15
CA GLU A 145 15.96 4.49 5.83
C GLU A 145 15.80 4.10 7.31
N ASP A 146 16.51 4.79 8.20
CA ASP A 146 16.53 4.56 9.64
C ASP A 146 15.98 5.74 10.46
N THR A 147 15.34 6.72 9.82
CA THR A 147 14.90 7.99 10.44
C THR A 147 13.41 8.07 10.78
N ILE A 148 12.53 7.32 10.10
CA ILE A 148 11.07 7.40 10.28
C ILE A 148 10.45 6.26 11.10
N SER A 149 11.16 5.14 11.22
CA SER A 149 10.66 3.94 11.90
C SER A 149 11.27 3.79 13.30
N HIS A 150 10.44 3.37 14.27
CA HIS A 150 10.88 3.14 15.65
C HIS A 150 10.27 1.87 16.24
N TYR A 151 11.05 1.16 17.05
CA TYR A 151 10.56 -0.03 17.75
C TYR A 151 9.64 0.39 18.92
N ARG A 152 8.33 0.26 18.72
CA ARG A 152 7.32 0.75 19.66
C ARG A 152 7.20 0.00 20.99
N ARG A 153 7.90 -1.14 21.17
CA ARG A 153 7.89 -1.93 22.41
C ARG A 153 9.17 -1.70 23.21
N LEU A 154 9.03 -1.11 24.38
CA LEU A 154 10.12 -0.70 25.24
C LEU A 154 10.20 -1.60 26.49
N LEU A 155 11.39 -2.02 26.89
CA LEU A 155 11.61 -2.78 28.13
C LEU A 155 11.81 -1.82 29.30
N ALA A 156 11.05 -1.99 30.36
CA ALA A 156 11.24 -1.29 31.62
C ALA A 156 12.19 -2.07 32.57
N ASP A 157 12.78 -1.36 33.53
CA ASP A 157 13.68 -1.89 34.57
C ASP A 157 13.03 -2.93 35.51
N ASP A 158 11.69 -2.98 35.55
CA ASP A 158 10.89 -3.97 36.27
C ASP A 158 10.43 -5.14 35.40
N GLY A 159 10.93 -5.24 34.17
CA GLY A 159 10.64 -6.33 33.24
C GLY A 159 9.35 -6.18 32.43
N ARG A 160 8.58 -5.11 32.61
CA ARG A 160 7.38 -4.85 31.80
C ARG A 160 7.73 -4.38 30.38
N VAL A 161 6.84 -4.69 29.44
CA VAL A 161 6.86 -4.14 28.09
C VAL A 161 5.89 -2.98 28.01
N ILE A 162 6.38 -1.81 27.63
CA ILE A 162 5.64 -0.56 27.55
C ILE A 162 5.58 -0.13 26.10
N MET A 163 4.40 0.23 25.58
CA MET A 163 4.32 0.83 24.24
C MET A 163 4.81 2.29 24.29
N ASN A 164 5.47 2.78 23.23
CA ASN A 164 6.08 4.11 23.21
C ASN A 164 5.09 5.30 23.34
N TRP A 165 3.78 5.06 23.26
CA TRP A 165 2.72 6.05 23.52
C TRP A 165 2.12 5.96 24.93
N GLU A 166 2.44 4.93 25.71
CA GLU A 166 1.91 4.79 27.06
C GLU A 166 2.58 5.77 28.02
N PRO A 167 1.82 6.33 28.98
CA PRO A 167 2.41 7.16 30.02
C PRO A 167 3.24 6.30 30.98
N PHE A 168 4.57 6.37 30.88
CA PHE A 168 5.51 5.66 31.74
C PHE A 168 6.77 6.50 32.03
N PRO A 169 7.37 6.43 33.22
CA PRO A 169 8.59 7.17 33.54
C PRO A 169 9.75 6.79 32.60
N THR A 170 10.26 7.74 31.82
CA THR A 170 11.26 7.48 30.78
C THR A 170 12.60 7.04 31.36
N GLU A 171 12.93 7.49 32.56
CA GLU A 171 14.13 7.09 33.32
C GLU A 171 14.13 5.61 33.72
N ARG A 172 12.97 4.95 33.66
CA ARG A 172 12.81 3.52 33.94
C ARG A 172 12.82 2.65 32.68
N ILE A 173 12.90 3.26 31.50
CA ILE A 173 13.03 2.54 30.24
C ILE A 173 14.49 2.14 30.02
N VAL A 174 14.72 0.84 29.90
CA VAL A 174 16.04 0.27 29.58
C VAL A 174 16.37 0.47 28.10
N GLY A 175 15.37 0.32 27.23
CA GLY A 175 15.52 0.52 25.78
C GLY A 175 14.47 -0.25 24.97
N PRO A 176 14.53 -0.16 23.62
CA PRO A 176 13.67 -0.93 22.75
C PRO A 176 13.97 -2.43 22.83
N LEU A 177 12.93 -3.26 22.74
CA LEU A 177 13.05 -4.72 22.74
C LEU A 177 13.58 -5.32 21.43
N GLY A 178 13.78 -4.49 20.41
CA GLY A 178 14.24 -4.92 19.10
C GLY A 178 14.83 -3.77 18.32
N GLN A 179 15.19 -4.09 17.08
CA GLN A 179 15.71 -3.13 16.13
C GLN A 179 14.69 -2.92 15.02
N ILE A 180 14.78 -1.78 14.37
CA ILE A 180 14.03 -1.52 13.15
C ILE A 180 14.62 -2.33 11.99
N ASP A 181 13.82 -2.52 10.95
CA ASP A 181 14.34 -2.94 9.65
C ASP A 181 14.47 -1.68 8.78
N PRO A 182 15.71 -1.18 8.56
CA PRO A 182 15.91 0.05 7.81
C PRO A 182 15.94 -0.21 6.30
N GLU A 183 15.86 -1.45 5.82
CA GLU A 183 15.94 -1.71 4.39
C GLU A 183 14.74 -1.11 3.66
N VAL A 184 15.01 -0.46 2.53
CA VAL A 184 14.02 -0.05 1.56
C VAL A 184 14.29 -0.84 0.28
N ALA A 185 13.50 -1.88 0.02
CA ALA A 185 13.57 -2.60 -1.23
C ALA A 185 12.87 -1.80 -2.33
N VAL A 186 13.47 -1.71 -3.52
CA VAL A 186 12.93 -0.94 -4.65
C VAL A 186 12.94 -1.80 -5.92
N LEU A 187 11.84 -1.77 -6.65
CA LEU A 187 11.74 -2.23 -8.04
C LEU A 187 11.42 -1.02 -8.92
N LYS A 188 12.17 -0.84 -10.00
CA LYS A 188 11.98 0.25 -10.96
C LYS A 188 11.82 -0.33 -12.36
N ALA A 189 10.78 0.11 -13.06
CA ALA A 189 10.56 -0.17 -14.48
C ALA A 189 10.71 1.12 -15.30
N VAL A 190 11.51 1.07 -16.36
CA VAL A 190 11.71 2.18 -17.31
C VAL A 190 11.42 1.71 -18.74
N PRO A 191 10.83 2.53 -19.61
CA PRO A 191 10.60 2.14 -21.00
C PRO A 191 11.93 1.91 -21.73
N VAL A 192 12.00 0.91 -22.60
CA VAL A 192 13.19 0.64 -23.42
C VAL A 192 13.47 1.80 -24.37
N GLU A 193 12.43 2.38 -24.97
CA GLU A 193 12.56 3.50 -25.92
C GLU A 193 12.96 4.83 -25.26
N ASN A 194 12.65 5.00 -23.97
CA ASN A 194 12.91 6.24 -23.23
C ASN A 194 13.28 5.97 -21.76
N PRO A 195 14.52 5.56 -21.48
CA PRO A 195 14.95 5.13 -20.15
C PRO A 195 15.05 6.27 -19.12
N ASP A 196 14.95 7.53 -19.56
CA ASP A 196 14.91 8.71 -18.68
C ASP A 196 13.53 8.90 -18.02
N THR A 197 12.52 8.18 -18.49
CA THR A 197 11.17 8.17 -17.90
C THR A 197 10.93 6.91 -17.07
N VAL A 198 9.93 6.97 -16.19
CA VAL A 198 9.59 5.87 -15.28
C VAL A 198 8.18 5.38 -15.62
N VAL A 199 8.04 4.07 -15.84
CA VAL A 199 6.73 3.40 -15.91
C VAL A 199 6.17 3.27 -14.49
N ALA A 200 6.97 2.69 -13.60
CA ALA A 200 6.62 2.53 -12.20
C ALA A 200 7.86 2.44 -11.31
N MET A 201 7.66 2.82 -10.05
CA MET A 201 8.56 2.51 -8.94
C MET A 201 7.73 1.92 -7.82
N LEU A 202 8.11 0.73 -7.37
CA LEU A 202 7.57 0.07 -6.20
C LEU A 202 8.64 0.10 -5.12
N PHE A 203 8.27 0.50 -3.91
CA PHE A 203 9.13 0.35 -2.74
C PHE A 203 8.42 -0.44 -1.63
N SER A 204 9.21 -1.10 -0.80
CA SER A 204 8.75 -1.74 0.44
C SER A 204 9.64 -1.28 1.58
N HIS A 205 9.03 -0.78 2.64
CA HIS A 205 9.71 -0.33 3.85
C HIS A 205 8.88 -0.66 5.09
N ALA A 206 9.52 -1.16 6.14
CA ALA A 206 8.88 -1.56 7.38
C ALA A 206 8.65 -0.34 8.29
N GLY A 207 7.48 0.29 8.15
CA GLY A 207 7.02 1.36 9.04
C GLY A 207 5.50 1.33 9.17
N HIS A 208 4.96 1.78 10.30
CA HIS A 208 3.51 1.84 10.51
C HIS A 208 3.02 3.23 10.08
N PRO A 209 2.11 3.37 9.10
CA PRO A 209 1.59 4.66 8.67
C PRO A 209 0.55 5.21 9.65
N ASN A 210 1.06 5.74 10.75
CA ASN A 210 0.30 6.31 11.85
C ASN A 210 0.85 7.67 12.30
N VAL A 211 1.39 8.46 11.36
CA VAL A 211 1.84 9.84 11.64
C VAL A 211 0.66 10.68 12.09
N LEU A 212 -0.50 10.48 11.44
CA LEU A 212 -1.77 11.07 11.86
C LEU A 212 -2.45 10.17 12.90
N SER A 213 -2.66 10.70 14.11
CA SER A 213 -3.16 9.94 15.26
C SER A 213 -4.69 9.89 15.34
N GLY A 214 -5.22 9.43 16.48
CA GLY A 214 -6.64 9.20 16.71
C GLY A 214 -7.54 10.45 16.68
N ASP A 215 -6.93 11.62 16.76
CA ASP A 215 -7.57 12.93 16.70
C ASP A 215 -7.60 13.55 15.29
N ASN A 216 -7.05 12.86 14.29
CA ASN A 216 -7.18 13.23 12.89
C ASN A 216 -8.53 12.75 12.32
N TYR A 217 -9.26 13.67 11.68
CA TYR A 217 -10.51 13.39 10.95
C TYR A 217 -10.42 13.68 9.44
N LEU A 218 -9.22 13.91 8.92
CA LEU A 218 -8.98 14.12 7.50
C LEU A 218 -8.45 12.85 6.84
N LEU A 219 -9.04 12.44 5.72
CA LEU A 219 -8.55 11.31 4.93
C LEU A 219 -7.14 11.60 4.40
N SER A 220 -6.25 10.61 4.50
CA SER A 220 -4.85 10.73 4.05
C SER A 220 -4.21 9.36 3.80
N ALA A 221 -3.32 9.32 2.80
CA ALA A 221 -2.48 8.16 2.51
C ALA A 221 -1.23 8.09 3.43
N ASP A 222 -1.12 9.00 4.42
CA ASP A 222 -0.05 9.09 5.42
C ASP A 222 1.36 9.19 4.75
N TYR A 223 2.44 8.85 5.46
CA TYR A 223 3.79 8.97 4.90
C TYR A 223 4.03 8.14 3.62
N PRO A 224 3.44 6.94 3.41
CA PRO A 224 3.58 6.23 2.13
C PRO A 224 2.96 7.02 0.98
N GLY A 225 1.83 7.68 1.23
CA GLY A 225 1.22 8.61 0.29
C GLY A 225 2.14 9.75 -0.11
N VAL A 226 2.82 10.35 0.87
CA VAL A 226 3.81 11.43 0.64
C VAL A 226 5.02 10.92 -0.16
N ALA A 227 5.53 9.72 0.14
CA ALA A 227 6.67 9.12 -0.54
C ALA A 227 6.39 8.73 -2.00
N THR A 228 5.12 8.66 -2.41
CA THR A 228 4.70 8.31 -3.79
C THR A 228 4.25 9.50 -4.63
N ARG A 229 4.52 10.73 -4.17
CA ARG A 229 4.17 11.97 -4.89
C ARG A 229 5.14 12.30 -6.02
#